data_AF-A0A1I5A6F2-F1
#
_entry.id   AF-A0A1I5A6F2-F1
#
_cell.length_a   1.000
_cell.length_b   1.000
_cell.length_c   1.000
_cell.angle_alpha   90.00
_cell.angle_beta   90.00
_cell.angle_gamma   90.00
#
_symmetry.space_group_name_H-M   'P 1'
#
loop_
_entity.id
_entity.type
_entity.pdbx_description
1 polymer ?
#
loop_
_entity_poly.entity_id
_entity_poly.type
_entity_poly.pdbx_seq_one_letter_code
_entity_poly.pdbx_strand_id
1 'polypeptide(L)'
;MSNLSWYPISPTLTDKGNFSAFAYEDNAKSLKPIPLDEGTDPFSQFRVIQNSLSVQTAANLGIGVSSISGNYSAFVLSYEAMVFTEKIIETPIGGKIYGTRWGAGLRVVLKISEIKSNANFNFGAIAASAELGLAKVEYEINGIGISKPDILSVLPGPGDFNFSNYKKILDAVDVVKKFMAEHASELQPKPFQVFISDDSHKDVFTDSKAILFSMRSIASRDTMKTAITNAKNRFNISTIKAAYAKFLILDENTEPTREQKRMAEEFLNT
;
A
#
# COMPACT_ATOMS: atom_id res chain seq x y z
N MET A 1 -17.43 -10.68 -12.49
CA MET A 1 -16.55 -11.52 -11.66
C MET A 1 -15.70 -10.57 -10.83
N SER A 2 -15.68 -10.76 -9.51
CA SER A 2 -14.83 -9.97 -8.61
C SER A 2 -13.37 -10.05 -9.06
N ASN A 3 -12.67 -8.92 -9.13
CA ASN A 3 -11.26 -8.89 -9.48
C ASN A 3 -10.45 -9.21 -8.22
N LEU A 4 -10.26 -10.49 -7.93
CA LEU A 4 -9.48 -10.92 -6.79
C LEU A 4 -7.98 -10.73 -7.07
N SER A 5 -7.26 -10.14 -6.13
CA SER A 5 -5.81 -9.92 -6.25
C SER A 5 -5.10 -10.04 -4.91
N TRP A 6 -3.80 -10.34 -4.97
CA TRP A 6 -2.95 -10.44 -3.78
C TRP A 6 -2.40 -9.07 -3.41
N TYR A 7 -2.68 -8.63 -2.19
CA TYR A 7 -2.23 -7.33 -1.69
C TYR A 7 -1.25 -7.50 -0.55
N PRO A 8 -0.11 -6.77 -0.57
CA PRO A 8 0.81 -6.75 0.55
C PRO A 8 0.18 -6.06 1.75
N ILE A 9 0.38 -6.64 2.93
CA ILE A 9 -0.11 -6.10 4.21
C ILE A 9 1.00 -6.14 5.26
N SER A 10 0.84 -5.35 6.33
CA SER A 10 1.67 -5.52 7.52
C SER A 10 1.51 -6.93 8.09
N PRO A 11 2.60 -7.66 8.40
CA PRO A 11 2.53 -8.98 9.00
C PRO A 11 2.13 -8.97 10.49
N THR A 12 1.99 -7.78 11.08
CA THR A 12 1.66 -7.62 12.49
C THR A 12 0.20 -7.98 12.74
N LEU A 13 0.00 -8.87 13.70
CA LEU A 13 -1.31 -9.22 14.23
C LEU A 13 -1.53 -8.53 15.58
N THR A 14 -2.78 -8.20 15.88
CA THR A 14 -3.22 -7.78 17.22
C THR A 14 -3.14 -8.95 18.21
N ASP A 15 -3.23 -8.68 19.51
CA ASP A 15 -3.27 -9.70 20.57
C ASP A 15 -4.39 -10.74 20.39
N LYS A 16 -5.42 -10.41 19.59
CA LYS A 16 -6.56 -11.30 19.28
C LYS A 16 -6.37 -12.07 17.96
N GLY A 17 -5.19 -11.97 17.34
CA GLY A 17 -4.85 -12.62 16.07
C GLY A 17 -5.46 -11.96 14.82
N ASN A 18 -6.09 -10.80 14.94
CA ASN A 18 -6.61 -10.04 13.79
C ASN A 18 -5.47 -9.27 13.12
N PHE A 19 -5.58 -9.02 11.82
CA PHE A 19 -4.64 -8.16 11.11
C PHE A 19 -4.68 -6.72 11.64
N SER A 20 -3.53 -6.21 12.08
CA SER A 20 -3.40 -4.79 12.43
C SER A 20 -3.65 -3.87 11.22
N ALA A 21 -3.36 -4.36 10.02
CA ALA A 21 -3.59 -3.65 8.77
C ALA A 21 -5.06 -3.25 8.59
N PHE A 22 -6.02 -3.99 9.14
CA PHE A 22 -7.45 -3.71 9.00
C PHE A 22 -8.07 -3.10 10.26
N ALA A 23 -7.28 -2.53 11.18
CA ALA A 23 -7.75 -2.09 12.49
C ALA A 23 -8.89 -1.06 12.47
N TYR A 24 -9.05 -0.32 11.37
CA TYR A 24 -10.06 0.73 11.19
C TYR A 24 -11.32 0.29 10.44
N GLU A 25 -11.41 -0.97 10.04
CA GLU A 25 -12.61 -1.52 9.41
C GLU A 25 -13.70 -1.79 10.44
N ASP A 26 -14.97 -1.58 10.08
CA ASP A 26 -16.11 -1.83 10.98
C ASP A 26 -16.15 -3.29 11.48
N ASN A 27 -15.70 -4.21 10.63
CA ASN A 27 -15.58 -5.63 10.91
C ASN A 27 -14.14 -6.07 11.26
N ALA A 28 -13.22 -5.16 11.65
CA ALA A 28 -11.81 -5.48 11.93
C ALA A 28 -11.58 -6.71 12.82
N LYS A 29 -12.47 -6.94 13.79
CA LYS A 29 -12.40 -8.07 14.74
C LYS A 29 -12.61 -9.44 14.10
N SER A 30 -13.16 -9.51 12.88
CA SER A 30 -13.35 -10.75 12.12
C SER A 30 -12.31 -10.93 11.01
N LEU A 31 -11.47 -9.92 10.73
CA LEU A 31 -10.45 -9.95 9.68
C LEU A 31 -9.16 -10.60 10.19
N LYS A 32 -9.15 -11.94 10.18
CA LYS A 32 -8.04 -12.79 10.61
C LYS A 32 -7.34 -13.46 9.42
N PRO A 33 -6.06 -13.83 9.57
CA PRO A 33 -5.40 -14.75 8.64
C PRO A 33 -6.18 -16.05 8.49
N ILE A 34 -6.21 -16.62 7.29
CA ILE A 34 -6.67 -17.99 7.10
C ILE A 34 -5.56 -18.92 7.59
N PRO A 35 -5.81 -19.79 8.59
CA PRO A 35 -4.78 -20.67 9.12
C PRO A 35 -4.33 -21.70 8.07
N LEU A 36 -3.06 -22.11 8.15
CA LEU A 36 -2.57 -23.26 7.40
C LEU A 36 -3.15 -24.54 7.99
N ASP A 37 -3.36 -25.56 7.15
CA ASP A 37 -3.76 -26.88 7.64
C ASP A 37 -2.59 -27.52 8.39
N GLU A 38 -2.90 -28.37 9.37
CA GLU A 38 -1.89 -29.11 10.14
C GLU A 38 -0.99 -29.93 9.19
N GLY A 39 0.34 -29.85 9.41
CA GLY A 39 1.33 -30.54 8.56
C GLY A 39 1.66 -29.85 7.23
N THR A 40 1.02 -28.71 6.90
CA THR A 40 1.39 -27.91 5.72
C THR A 40 2.79 -27.31 5.90
N ASP A 41 3.67 -27.51 4.92
CA ASP A 41 4.95 -26.80 4.86
C ASP A 41 4.72 -25.30 4.60
N PRO A 42 5.08 -24.40 5.54
CA PRO A 42 4.91 -22.97 5.36
C PRO A 42 5.84 -22.36 4.29
N PHE A 43 6.86 -23.08 3.84
CA PHE A 43 7.93 -22.56 2.97
C PHE A 43 8.09 -23.35 1.67
N SER A 44 6.97 -23.81 1.10
CA SER A 44 6.94 -24.71 -0.06
C SER A 44 7.45 -24.13 -1.39
N GLN A 45 7.50 -22.79 -1.52
CA GLN A 45 7.99 -22.14 -2.74
C GLN A 45 8.74 -20.84 -2.44
N PHE A 46 9.74 -20.54 -3.28
CA PHE A 46 10.41 -19.24 -3.32
C PHE A 46 9.93 -18.42 -4.52
N ARG A 47 9.58 -17.15 -4.32
CA ARG A 47 9.34 -16.21 -5.43
C ARG A 47 9.85 -14.82 -5.12
N VAL A 48 10.19 -14.12 -6.21
CA VAL A 48 10.30 -12.66 -6.23
C VAL A 48 8.98 -12.09 -6.75
N ILE A 49 8.31 -11.27 -5.96
CA ILE A 49 7.00 -10.68 -6.25
C ILE A 49 7.19 -9.16 -6.32
N GLN A 50 6.61 -8.54 -7.34
CA GLN A 50 6.53 -7.09 -7.44
C GLN A 50 5.06 -6.67 -7.45
N ASN A 51 4.68 -5.78 -6.53
CA ASN A 51 3.33 -5.22 -6.49
C ASN A 51 3.42 -3.70 -6.51
N SER A 52 2.52 -3.06 -7.27
CA SER A 52 2.28 -1.62 -7.16
C SER A 52 0.93 -1.41 -6.49
N LEU A 53 0.92 -0.61 -5.43
CA LEU A 53 -0.26 -0.29 -4.66
C LEU A 53 -0.37 1.23 -4.53
N SER A 54 -1.41 1.79 -5.13
CA SER A 54 -1.73 3.21 -4.89
C SER A 54 -2.23 3.39 -3.45
N VAL A 55 -1.92 4.53 -2.82
CA VAL A 55 -2.47 4.86 -1.49
C VAL A 55 -4.01 4.82 -1.48
N GLN A 56 -4.65 5.24 -2.58
CA GLN A 56 -6.10 5.20 -2.71
C GLN A 56 -6.63 3.77 -2.73
N THR A 57 -5.99 2.87 -3.47
CA THR A 57 -6.33 1.44 -3.48
C THR A 57 -6.13 0.83 -2.09
N ALA A 58 -5.01 1.13 -1.41
CA ALA A 58 -4.79 0.66 -0.03
C ALA A 58 -5.88 1.14 0.92
N ALA A 59 -6.28 2.42 0.85
CA ALA A 59 -7.35 2.99 1.65
C ALA A 59 -8.72 2.38 1.32
N ASN A 60 -9.04 2.18 0.05
CA ASN A 60 -10.28 1.52 -0.40
C ASN A 60 -10.36 0.07 0.10
N LEU A 61 -9.21 -0.60 0.17
CA LEU A 61 -9.08 -1.95 0.70
C LEU A 61 -8.92 -1.96 2.23
N GLY A 62 -8.89 -0.80 2.90
CA GLY A 62 -8.71 -0.67 4.34
C GLY A 62 -7.38 -1.21 4.86
N ILE A 63 -6.37 -1.28 4.00
CA ILE A 63 -5.02 -1.76 4.33
C ILE A 63 -4.20 -0.60 4.88
N GLY A 64 -3.92 -0.62 6.18
CA GLY A 64 -2.92 0.23 6.81
C GLY A 64 -1.52 -0.16 6.37
N VAL A 65 -0.89 0.68 5.54
CA VAL A 65 0.53 0.57 5.21
C VAL A 65 1.29 1.40 6.25
N SER A 66 1.91 0.72 7.21
CA SER A 66 2.56 1.28 8.41
C SER A 66 3.66 2.33 8.13
N SER A 67 4.04 2.54 6.88
CA SER A 67 5.18 3.35 6.48
C SER A 67 4.82 4.66 5.76
N ILE A 68 3.54 4.95 5.49
CA ILE A 68 3.15 6.12 4.69
C ILE A 68 2.82 7.31 5.58
N SER A 69 3.84 8.06 6.00
CA SER A 69 3.69 9.39 6.58
C SER A 69 4.27 10.42 5.60
N GLY A 70 3.42 11.18 4.89
CA GLY A 70 3.83 12.35 4.08
C GLY A 70 3.44 12.28 2.59
N ASN A 71 2.86 13.38 2.10
CA ASN A 71 2.49 13.74 0.72
C ASN A 71 1.74 12.72 -0.18
N TYR A 72 0.49 13.09 -0.49
CA TYR A 72 -0.59 12.31 -1.14
C TYR A 72 -0.46 12.05 -2.65
N SER A 73 0.75 12.08 -3.23
CA SER A 73 0.98 11.68 -4.63
C SER A 73 1.82 10.39 -4.72
N ALA A 74 1.72 9.53 -3.70
CA ALA A 74 2.56 8.35 -3.59
C ALA A 74 1.84 7.07 -4.02
N PHE A 75 2.41 6.34 -4.98
CA PHE A 75 2.19 4.90 -5.03
C PHE A 75 3.36 4.20 -4.35
N VAL A 76 3.04 3.07 -3.74
CA VAL A 76 4.01 2.19 -3.11
C VAL A 76 4.29 1.06 -4.06
N LEU A 77 5.56 0.85 -4.38
CA LEU A 77 5.99 -0.40 -5.02
C LEU A 77 6.59 -1.30 -3.94
N SER A 78 6.11 -2.53 -3.83
CA SER A 78 6.76 -3.56 -3.04
C SER A 78 7.55 -4.52 -3.95
N TYR A 79 8.80 -4.76 -3.58
CA TYR A 79 9.64 -5.82 -4.14
C TYR A 79 9.89 -6.83 -3.02
N GLU A 80 9.42 -8.06 -3.20
CA GLU A 80 9.34 -9.06 -2.14
C GLU A 80 10.07 -10.33 -2.57
N ALA A 81 11.11 -10.72 -1.86
CA ALA A 81 11.78 -12.01 -2.03
C ALA A 81 11.39 -12.91 -0.85
N MET A 82 10.50 -13.86 -1.11
CA MET A 82 9.82 -14.62 -0.06
C MET A 82 9.90 -16.13 -0.32
N VAL A 83 10.13 -16.89 0.76
CA VAL A 83 9.71 -18.31 0.84
C VAL A 83 8.36 -18.37 1.52
N PHE A 84 7.37 -19.00 0.89
CA PHE A 84 6.00 -18.98 1.40
C PHE A 84 5.15 -20.14 0.90
N THR A 85 3.99 -20.28 1.52
CA THR A 85 2.84 -21.06 1.04
C THR A 85 1.60 -20.18 1.04
N GLU A 86 0.56 -20.61 0.33
CA GLU A 86 -0.70 -19.87 0.25
C GLU A 86 -1.90 -20.77 0.56
N LYS A 87 -2.90 -20.19 1.23
CA LYS A 87 -4.20 -20.82 1.48
C LYS A 87 -5.28 -19.93 0.91
N ILE A 88 -6.17 -20.50 0.12
CA ILE A 88 -7.34 -19.84 -0.47
C ILE A 88 -8.59 -20.61 -0.07
N ILE A 89 -9.69 -19.90 0.18
CA ILE A 89 -11.01 -20.43 0.53
C ILE A 89 -12.08 -19.77 -0.33
N GLU A 90 -13.22 -20.45 -0.50
CA GLU A 90 -14.34 -19.94 -1.30
C GLU A 90 -15.16 -18.88 -0.55
N THR A 91 -15.35 -19.07 0.75
CA THR A 91 -16.12 -18.16 1.62
C THR A 91 -15.18 -17.23 2.38
N PRO A 92 -15.20 -15.91 2.15
CA PRO A 92 -14.18 -15.03 2.69
C PRO A 92 -14.30 -14.82 4.20
N ILE A 93 -13.16 -14.85 4.91
CA ILE A 93 -13.09 -14.46 6.33
C ILE A 93 -13.47 -12.99 6.46
N GLY A 94 -14.37 -12.73 7.41
CA GLY A 94 -14.92 -11.39 7.66
C GLY A 94 -15.63 -10.78 6.44
N GLY A 95 -16.03 -11.59 5.44
CA GLY A 95 -16.64 -11.07 4.21
C GLY A 95 -15.67 -10.43 3.23
N LYS A 96 -14.35 -10.51 3.47
CA LYS A 96 -13.33 -9.82 2.65
C LYS A 96 -12.15 -10.68 2.21
N ILE A 97 -11.64 -11.54 3.09
CA ILE A 97 -10.38 -12.26 2.89
C ILE A 97 -10.62 -13.66 2.33
N TYR A 98 -10.29 -13.84 1.05
CA TYR A 98 -10.37 -15.12 0.33
C TYR A 98 -9.08 -15.94 0.44
N GLY A 99 -7.95 -15.33 0.81
CA GLY A 99 -6.66 -16.01 0.83
C GLY A 99 -5.65 -15.34 1.74
N THR A 100 -4.70 -16.12 2.25
CA THR A 100 -3.55 -15.63 3.02
C THR A 100 -2.27 -16.31 2.55
N ARG A 101 -1.23 -15.51 2.30
CA ARG A 101 0.13 -16.01 2.08
C ARG A 101 0.91 -15.95 3.38
N TRP A 102 1.46 -17.10 3.77
CA TRP A 102 2.27 -17.29 4.97
C TRP A 102 3.70 -17.56 4.55
N GLY A 103 4.64 -16.77 5.04
CA GLY A 103 6.03 -16.92 4.63
C GLY A 103 7.00 -16.11 5.45
N ALA A 104 8.25 -16.14 5.00
CA ALA A 104 9.35 -15.36 5.54
C ALA A 104 10.22 -14.86 4.38
N GLY A 105 10.92 -13.75 4.61
CA GLY A 105 11.85 -13.18 3.64
C GLY A 105 11.97 -11.67 3.75
N LEU A 106 12.28 -11.04 2.62
CA LEU A 106 12.58 -9.63 2.52
C LEU A 106 11.47 -8.90 1.76
N ARG A 107 11.00 -7.78 2.30
CA ARG A 107 10.17 -6.81 1.58
C ARG A 107 10.88 -5.47 1.51
N VAL A 108 11.11 -5.01 0.30
CA VAL A 108 11.55 -3.65 0.01
C VAL A 108 10.32 -2.85 -0.40
N VAL A 109 10.07 -1.76 0.30
CA VAL A 109 8.96 -0.83 0.05
C VAL A 109 9.55 0.45 -0.52
N LEU A 110 9.23 0.75 -1.77
CA LEU A 110 9.56 2.03 -2.39
C LEU A 110 8.37 2.98 -2.26
N LYS A 111 8.60 4.13 -1.65
CA LYS A 111 7.67 5.26 -1.60
C LYS A 111 8.09 6.23 -2.68
N ILE A 112 7.27 6.36 -3.71
CA ILE A 112 7.60 7.19 -4.88
C ILE A 112 6.74 8.43 -4.79
N SER A 113 7.35 9.60 -4.88
CA SER A 113 6.71 10.91 -4.80
C SER A 113 7.19 11.80 -5.95
N GLU A 114 6.43 12.84 -6.29
CA GLU A 114 6.81 13.87 -7.28
C GLU A 114 7.20 13.32 -8.66
N ILE A 115 6.27 12.63 -9.30
CA ILE A 115 6.51 12.00 -10.60
C ILE A 115 6.22 13.00 -11.72
N LYS A 116 7.24 13.30 -12.51
CA LYS A 116 7.13 14.24 -13.64
C LYS A 116 6.78 13.57 -14.98
N SER A 117 6.61 12.25 -15.01
CA SER A 117 6.45 11.47 -16.25
C SER A 117 5.48 10.29 -16.10
N ASN A 118 4.71 9.98 -17.15
CA ASN A 118 3.77 8.84 -17.22
C ASN A 118 4.46 7.49 -17.55
N ALA A 119 5.68 7.26 -17.06
CA ALA A 119 6.46 6.08 -17.40
C ALA A 119 5.90 4.80 -16.76
N ASN A 120 6.15 3.64 -17.38
CA ASN A 120 5.74 2.34 -16.84
C ASN A 120 6.66 1.96 -15.65
N PHE A 121 6.12 1.89 -14.44
CA PHE A 121 6.90 1.79 -13.19
C PHE A 121 7.20 0.34 -12.80
N ASN A 122 8.21 -0.27 -13.42
CA ASN A 122 8.86 -1.45 -12.85
C ASN A 122 10.07 -1.04 -11.97
N PHE A 123 10.53 -1.93 -11.08
CA PHE A 123 11.55 -1.62 -10.07
C PHE A 123 12.84 -1.00 -10.65
N GLY A 124 13.30 -1.48 -11.81
CA GLY A 124 14.47 -0.91 -12.50
C GLY A 124 14.20 0.46 -13.15
N ALA A 125 13.02 0.67 -13.73
CA ALA A 125 12.62 1.95 -14.30
C ALA A 125 12.49 3.06 -13.25
N ILE A 126 12.08 2.71 -12.03
CA ILE A 126 12.03 3.64 -10.89
C ILE A 126 13.43 4.06 -10.46
N ALA A 127 14.41 3.13 -10.45
CA ALA A 127 15.79 3.45 -10.11
C ALA A 127 16.38 4.46 -11.10
N ALA A 128 16.16 4.25 -12.40
CA ALA A 128 16.58 5.20 -13.43
C ALA A 128 15.88 6.56 -13.30
N SER A 129 14.58 6.55 -12.99
CA SER A 129 13.80 7.79 -12.81
C SER A 129 14.26 8.61 -11.60
N ALA A 130 14.65 7.94 -10.52
CA ALA A 130 15.19 8.60 -9.34
C ALA A 130 16.58 9.21 -9.61
N GLU A 131 17.47 8.49 -10.31
CA GLU A 131 18.80 8.96 -10.69
C GLU A 131 18.75 10.23 -11.56
N LEU A 132 17.75 10.30 -12.45
CA LEU A 132 17.54 11.46 -13.34
C LEU A 132 16.81 12.63 -12.66
N GLY A 133 16.45 12.52 -11.37
CA GLY A 133 15.69 13.55 -10.65
C GLY A 133 14.25 13.73 -11.16
N LEU A 134 13.70 12.72 -11.83
CA LEU A 134 12.35 12.71 -12.40
C LEU A 134 11.28 12.18 -11.43
N ALA A 135 11.72 11.54 -10.35
CA ALA A 135 10.91 11.10 -9.21
C ALA A 135 11.74 11.17 -7.93
N LYS A 136 11.12 11.54 -6.81
CA LYS A 136 11.73 11.39 -5.49
C LYS A 136 11.29 10.04 -4.91
N VAL A 137 12.25 9.17 -4.63
CA VAL A 137 11.97 7.80 -4.21
C VAL A 137 12.70 7.51 -2.91
N GLU A 138 11.95 7.15 -1.89
CA GLU A 138 12.47 6.68 -0.60
C GLU A 138 12.25 5.17 -0.52
N TYR A 139 13.19 4.44 0.10
CA TYR A 139 13.01 3.02 0.32
C TYR A 139 13.10 2.62 1.79
N GLU A 140 12.42 1.54 2.11
CA GLU A 140 12.43 0.89 3.42
C GLU A 140 12.53 -0.62 3.21
N ILE A 141 13.35 -1.29 4.02
CA ILE A 141 13.54 -2.74 3.93
C ILE A 141 13.08 -3.37 5.23
N ASN A 142 12.20 -4.36 5.09
CA ASN A 142 11.58 -5.07 6.19
C ASN A 142 11.89 -6.57 6.07
N GLY A 143 12.47 -7.13 7.13
CA GLY A 143 12.55 -8.58 7.30
C GLY A 143 11.22 -9.10 7.85
N ILE A 144 10.61 -10.06 7.16
CA ILE A 144 9.37 -10.71 7.58
C ILE A 144 9.71 -12.14 8.00
N GLY A 145 9.37 -12.53 9.23
CA GLY A 145 9.58 -13.91 9.67
C GLY A 145 11.04 -14.33 9.85
N ILE A 146 11.96 -13.37 9.87
CA ILE A 146 13.40 -13.62 10.09
C ILE A 146 13.71 -13.35 11.58
N SER A 147 14.14 -14.38 12.30
CA SER A 147 14.32 -14.32 13.75
C SER A 147 15.69 -13.80 14.20
N LYS A 148 16.69 -13.79 13.30
CA LYS A 148 18.06 -13.33 13.61
C LYS A 148 18.26 -11.87 13.17
N PRO A 149 18.57 -10.94 14.09
CA PRO A 149 18.87 -9.55 13.74
C PRO A 149 20.13 -9.38 12.87
N ASP A 150 21.07 -10.32 12.93
CA ASP A 150 22.38 -10.18 12.26
C ASP A 150 22.25 -10.12 10.73
N ILE A 151 21.32 -10.88 10.15
CA ILE A 151 21.04 -10.80 8.70
C ILE A 151 20.29 -9.52 8.32
N LEU A 152 19.70 -8.82 9.30
CA LEU A 152 19.13 -7.50 9.07
C LEU A 152 20.20 -6.40 9.07
N SER A 153 21.35 -6.64 9.73
CA SER A 153 22.47 -5.69 9.75
C SER A 153 23.16 -5.52 8.40
N VAL A 154 23.06 -6.52 7.51
CA VAL A 154 23.58 -6.45 6.13
C VAL A 154 22.64 -5.72 5.18
N LEU A 155 21.40 -5.47 5.60
CA LEU A 155 20.43 -4.73 4.79
C LEU A 155 20.81 -3.25 4.81
N PRO A 156 20.83 -2.56 3.66
CA PRO A 156 21.00 -1.12 3.67
C PRO A 156 19.83 -0.48 4.43
N GLY A 157 20.15 0.43 5.37
CA GLY A 157 19.15 1.20 6.09
C GLY A 157 18.28 2.04 5.16
N PRO A 158 17.16 2.61 5.66
CA PRO A 158 16.28 3.44 4.85
C PRO A 158 17.02 4.66 4.29
N GLY A 159 16.65 5.11 3.10
CA GLY A 159 17.27 6.28 2.47
C GLY A 159 16.72 6.59 1.08
N ASP A 160 17.39 7.52 0.40
CA ASP A 160 17.07 7.87 -0.98
C ASP A 160 17.40 6.71 -1.92
N PHE A 161 16.48 6.40 -2.82
CA PHE A 161 16.67 5.37 -3.80
C PHE A 161 17.42 5.93 -5.01
N ASN A 162 18.64 5.44 -5.23
CA ASN A 162 19.51 5.77 -6.34
C ASN A 162 20.16 4.49 -6.88
N PHE A 163 20.95 4.56 -7.96
CA PHE A 163 21.55 3.36 -8.55
C PHE A 163 22.45 2.58 -7.58
N SER A 164 23.20 3.29 -6.73
CA SER A 164 24.06 2.65 -5.71
C SER A 164 23.25 1.86 -4.69
N ASN A 165 22.17 2.44 -4.15
CA ASN A 165 21.33 1.79 -3.15
C ASN A 165 20.48 0.67 -3.77
N TYR A 166 20.04 0.84 -5.03
CA TYR A 166 19.40 -0.22 -5.80
C TYR A 166 20.29 -1.48 -5.89
N LYS A 167 21.58 -1.32 -6.21
CA LYS A 167 22.51 -2.47 -6.25
C LYS A 167 22.67 -3.13 -4.89
N LYS A 168 22.84 -2.35 -3.82
CA LYS A 168 22.91 -2.88 -2.44
C LYS A 168 21.66 -3.65 -2.05
N ILE A 169 20.48 -3.22 -2.51
CA ILE A 169 19.22 -3.93 -2.29
C ILE A 169 19.22 -5.28 -3.02
N LEU A 170 19.66 -5.34 -4.27
CA LEU A 170 19.77 -6.61 -5.01
C LEU A 170 20.77 -7.56 -4.34
N ASP A 171 21.93 -7.06 -3.93
CA ASP A 171 22.94 -7.85 -3.22
C ASP A 171 22.37 -8.40 -1.88
N ALA A 172 21.61 -7.57 -1.16
CA ALA A 172 20.92 -7.97 0.07
C ALA A 172 19.86 -9.05 -0.17
N VAL A 173 19.11 -8.98 -1.28
CA VAL A 173 18.14 -10.02 -1.66
C VAL A 173 18.81 -11.36 -1.88
N ASP A 174 19.97 -11.39 -2.55
CA ASP A 174 20.71 -12.63 -2.78
C ASP A 174 21.25 -13.23 -1.48
N VAL A 175 21.76 -12.38 -0.57
CA VAL A 175 22.21 -12.80 0.77
C VAL A 175 21.06 -13.39 1.59
N VAL A 176 19.90 -12.72 1.61
CA VAL A 176 18.71 -13.22 2.33
C VAL A 176 18.18 -14.51 1.70
N LYS A 177 18.19 -14.62 0.37
CA LYS A 177 17.80 -15.86 -0.33
C LYS A 177 18.69 -17.03 0.09
N LYS A 178 20.00 -16.82 0.15
CA LYS A 178 20.94 -17.85 0.63
C LYS A 178 20.68 -18.20 2.11
N PHE A 179 20.49 -17.19 2.95
CA PHE A 179 20.15 -17.39 4.36
C PHE A 179 18.89 -18.23 4.54
N MET A 180 17.80 -17.91 3.82
CA MET A 180 16.54 -18.67 3.92
C MET A 180 16.70 -20.13 3.50
N ALA A 181 17.57 -20.42 2.54
CA ALA A 181 17.86 -21.79 2.10
C ALA A 181 18.69 -22.57 3.14
N GLU A 182 19.65 -21.93 3.79
CA GLU A 182 20.58 -22.57 4.75
C GLU A 182 19.99 -22.64 6.18
N HIS A 183 19.07 -21.75 6.52
CA HIS A 183 18.54 -21.55 7.87
C HIS A 183 17.01 -21.65 7.93
N ALA A 184 16.40 -22.55 7.15
CA ALA A 184 14.94 -22.71 7.08
C ALA A 184 14.28 -22.94 8.46
N SER A 185 14.97 -23.63 9.38
CA SER A 185 14.49 -23.86 10.76
C SER A 185 14.45 -22.62 11.64
N GLU A 186 15.11 -21.53 11.22
CA GLU A 186 15.17 -20.25 11.95
C GLU A 186 14.10 -19.25 11.46
N LEU A 187 13.36 -19.62 10.41
CA LEU A 187 12.28 -18.83 9.85
C LEU A 187 10.98 -19.07 10.60
N GLN A 188 10.21 -18.00 10.79
CA GLN A 188 8.85 -18.08 11.33
C GLN A 188 7.86 -17.63 10.27
N PRO A 189 6.84 -18.44 9.91
CA PRO A 189 5.83 -18.01 8.97
C PRO A 189 5.04 -16.84 9.53
N LYS A 190 4.97 -15.75 8.77
CA LYS A 190 4.09 -14.61 9.04
C LYS A 190 3.16 -14.37 7.86
N PRO A 191 1.92 -13.90 8.11
CA PRO A 191 1.00 -13.61 7.03
C PRO A 191 1.40 -12.27 6.38
N PHE A 192 1.82 -12.27 5.12
CA PHE A 192 2.40 -11.07 4.50
C PHE A 192 1.59 -10.53 3.31
N GLN A 193 0.69 -11.32 2.74
CA GLN A 193 -0.29 -10.86 1.76
C GLN A 193 -1.66 -11.48 2.02
N VAL A 194 -2.71 -10.79 1.57
CA VAL A 194 -4.08 -11.30 1.54
C VAL A 194 -4.65 -11.27 0.13
N PHE A 195 -5.48 -12.25 -0.17
CA PHE A 195 -6.25 -12.31 -1.41
C PHE A 195 -7.63 -11.75 -1.12
N ILE A 196 -7.94 -10.59 -1.68
CA ILE A 196 -9.19 -9.85 -1.43
C ILE A 196 -9.78 -9.39 -2.76
N SER A 197 -11.10 -9.19 -2.78
CA SER A 197 -11.77 -8.61 -3.96
C SER A 197 -11.45 -7.15 -4.03
N ASP A 198 -10.90 -6.74 -5.16
CA ASP A 198 -10.86 -5.35 -5.53
C ASP A 198 -12.12 -5.01 -6.34
N ASP A 199 -13.20 -4.74 -5.61
CA ASP A 199 -14.42 -4.19 -6.20
C ASP A 199 -14.19 -2.73 -6.69
N SER A 200 -12.97 -2.18 -6.54
CA SER A 200 -12.59 -0.87 -7.04
C SER A 200 -12.21 -0.85 -8.53
N HIS A 201 -12.84 -1.71 -9.35
CA HIS A 201 -13.21 -1.32 -10.73
C HIS A 201 -14.22 -0.14 -10.76
N LYS A 202 -14.16 0.76 -9.78
CA LYS A 202 -14.69 2.11 -9.86
C LYS A 202 -13.63 2.94 -10.56
N ASP A 203 -13.61 2.80 -11.88
CA ASP A 203 -13.02 3.68 -12.87
C ASP A 203 -12.10 4.79 -12.30
N VAL A 204 -10.78 4.63 -12.43
CA VAL A 204 -9.77 5.63 -12.03
C VAL A 204 -10.09 7.01 -12.61
N PHE A 205 -10.80 7.08 -13.75
CA PHE A 205 -11.30 8.32 -14.31
C PHE A 205 -12.44 8.94 -13.49
N THR A 206 -13.29 8.15 -12.84
CA THR A 206 -14.37 8.61 -11.96
C THR A 206 -13.83 9.17 -10.63
N ASP A 207 -12.81 8.55 -10.04
CA ASP A 207 -12.14 9.11 -8.85
C ASP A 207 -11.32 10.36 -9.18
N SER A 208 -10.62 10.40 -10.32
CA SER A 208 -9.96 11.61 -10.81
C SER A 208 -10.96 12.75 -11.05
N LYS A 209 -12.13 12.45 -11.64
CA LYS A 209 -13.23 13.42 -11.79
C LYS A 209 -13.80 13.86 -10.45
N ALA A 210 -13.90 12.97 -9.46
CA ALA A 210 -14.35 13.30 -8.10
C ALA A 210 -13.36 14.23 -7.39
N ILE A 211 -12.06 14.01 -7.56
CA ILE A 211 -11.00 14.90 -7.06
C ILE A 211 -11.10 16.26 -7.74
N LEU A 212 -11.14 16.32 -9.07
CA LEU A 212 -11.27 17.60 -9.81
C LEU A 212 -12.56 18.35 -9.44
N PHE A 213 -13.67 17.63 -9.29
CA PHE A 213 -14.93 18.19 -8.80
C PHE A 213 -14.79 18.77 -7.39
N SER A 214 -14.12 18.06 -6.49
CA SER A 214 -13.88 18.51 -5.12
C SER A 214 -12.99 19.75 -5.08
N MET A 215 -11.92 19.79 -5.89
CA MET A 215 -11.04 20.96 -6.00
C MET A 215 -11.77 22.18 -6.55
N ARG A 216 -12.64 22.00 -7.55
CA ARG A 216 -13.50 23.08 -8.06
C ARG A 216 -14.48 23.58 -7.00
N SER A 217 -15.01 22.68 -6.17
CA SER A 217 -15.91 23.02 -5.07
C SER A 217 -15.18 23.83 -4.00
N ILE A 218 -13.97 23.40 -3.62
CA ILE A 218 -13.11 24.12 -2.65
C ILE A 218 -12.68 25.49 -3.19
N ALA A 219 -12.31 25.57 -4.47
CA ALA A 219 -12.00 26.84 -5.14
C ALA A 219 -13.20 27.80 -5.19
N SER A 220 -14.41 27.25 -5.28
CA SER A 220 -15.68 28.00 -5.19
C SER A 220 -16.09 28.33 -3.76
N ARG A 221 -15.35 27.85 -2.76
CA ARG A 221 -15.65 27.94 -1.32
C ARG A 221 -16.96 27.26 -0.93
N ASP A 222 -17.35 26.21 -1.65
CA ASP A 222 -18.46 25.36 -1.22
C ASP A 222 -18.05 24.56 0.03
N THR A 223 -19.00 24.31 0.92
CA THR A 223 -18.79 23.39 2.05
C THR A 223 -18.77 21.94 1.54
N MET A 224 -18.15 21.04 2.30
CA MET A 224 -18.10 19.62 1.96
C MET A 224 -19.52 19.04 1.83
N LYS A 225 -20.45 19.47 2.70
CA LYS A 225 -21.87 19.10 2.63
C LYS A 225 -22.52 19.51 1.32
N THR A 226 -22.24 20.73 0.85
CA THR A 226 -22.72 21.22 -0.45
C THR A 226 -22.11 20.42 -1.60
N ALA A 227 -20.81 20.14 -1.56
CA ALA A 227 -20.14 19.33 -2.57
C ALA A 227 -20.68 17.90 -2.65
N ILE A 228 -20.89 17.24 -1.51
CA ILE A 228 -21.51 15.90 -1.42
C ILE A 228 -22.94 15.93 -1.99
N THR A 229 -23.72 16.96 -1.67
CA THR A 229 -25.07 17.13 -2.20
C THR A 229 -25.06 17.32 -3.72
N ASN A 230 -24.16 18.16 -4.24
CA ASN A 230 -24.00 18.46 -5.66
C ASN A 230 -23.40 17.30 -6.46
N ALA A 231 -22.74 16.35 -5.80
CA ALA A 231 -22.23 15.15 -6.44
C ALA A 231 -23.37 14.24 -6.96
N LYS A 232 -24.56 14.23 -6.31
CA LYS A 232 -25.76 13.46 -6.73
C LYS A 232 -25.44 12.03 -7.17
N ASN A 233 -24.63 11.29 -6.40
CA ASN A 233 -24.16 9.92 -6.68
C ASN A 233 -23.25 9.76 -7.92
N ARG A 234 -22.85 10.84 -8.60
CA ARG A 234 -21.91 10.79 -9.74
C ARG A 234 -20.47 10.55 -9.32
N PHE A 235 -20.15 10.85 -8.06
CA PHE A 235 -18.80 10.80 -7.51
C PHE A 235 -18.81 10.08 -6.17
N ASN A 236 -17.69 9.45 -5.84
CA ASN A 236 -17.53 8.76 -4.57
C ASN A 236 -17.43 9.78 -3.41
N ILE A 237 -18.31 9.64 -2.43
CA ILE A 237 -18.37 10.50 -1.24
C ILE A 237 -17.08 10.39 -0.41
N SER A 238 -16.48 9.20 -0.29
CA SER A 238 -15.22 9.05 0.46
C SER A 238 -14.07 9.80 -0.21
N THR A 239 -14.01 9.80 -1.55
CA THR A 239 -13.04 10.58 -2.33
C THR A 239 -13.25 12.09 -2.16
N ILE A 240 -14.51 12.57 -2.12
CA ILE A 240 -14.83 13.97 -1.82
C ILE A 240 -14.38 14.35 -0.40
N LYS A 241 -14.71 13.51 0.59
CA LYS A 241 -14.31 13.73 1.99
C LYS A 241 -12.78 13.77 2.14
N ALA A 242 -12.08 12.86 1.48
CA ALA A 242 -10.62 12.82 1.48
C ALA A 242 -10.01 14.08 0.83
N ALA A 243 -10.61 14.57 -0.25
CA ALA A 243 -10.18 15.80 -0.91
C ALA A 243 -10.30 17.04 0.00
N TYR A 244 -11.39 17.18 0.76
CA TYR A 244 -11.57 18.27 1.73
C TYR A 244 -10.63 18.13 2.95
N ALA A 245 -10.42 16.90 3.43
CA ALA A 245 -9.50 16.63 4.53
C ALA A 245 -8.06 17.03 4.23
N LYS A 246 -7.61 16.96 2.95
CA LYS A 246 -6.30 17.47 2.49
C LYS A 246 -6.09 18.96 2.79
N PHE A 247 -7.18 19.73 2.84
CA PHE A 247 -7.15 21.16 3.17
C PHE A 247 -7.43 21.42 4.65
N LEU A 248 -7.47 20.37 5.49
CA LEU A 248 -7.83 20.46 6.92
C LEU A 248 -9.27 20.93 7.16
N ILE A 249 -10.18 20.69 6.20
CA ILE A 249 -11.60 20.95 6.34
C ILE A 249 -12.27 19.64 6.76
N LEU A 250 -12.38 19.43 8.08
CA LEU A 250 -12.85 18.17 8.66
C LEU A 250 -14.34 18.19 9.04
N ASP A 251 -14.90 19.36 9.35
CA ASP A 251 -16.34 19.56 9.54
C ASP A 251 -17.00 19.84 8.18
N GLU A 252 -18.04 19.07 7.88
CA GLU A 252 -18.73 19.14 6.60
C GLU A 252 -19.45 20.48 6.33
N ASN A 253 -19.70 21.26 7.38
CA ASN A 253 -20.35 22.57 7.29
C ASN A 253 -19.35 23.74 7.25
N THR A 254 -18.06 23.47 7.43
CA THR A 254 -17.03 24.51 7.40
C THR A 254 -16.77 24.97 5.97
N GLU A 255 -16.79 26.30 5.76
CA GLU A 255 -16.48 26.93 4.48
C GLU A 255 -14.96 26.96 4.26
N PRO A 256 -14.44 26.63 3.06
CA PRO A 256 -13.03 26.81 2.74
C PRO A 256 -12.55 28.26 2.95
N THR A 257 -11.36 28.41 3.51
CA THR A 257 -10.67 29.70 3.67
C THR A 257 -10.16 30.23 2.32
N ARG A 258 -9.78 31.51 2.28
CA ARG A 258 -9.19 32.12 1.07
C ARG A 258 -7.89 31.43 0.65
N GLU A 259 -7.10 30.97 1.62
CA GLU A 259 -5.84 30.27 1.35
C GLU A 259 -6.09 28.87 0.77
N GLN A 260 -7.05 28.13 1.34
CA GLN A 260 -7.45 26.81 0.83
C GLN A 260 -8.03 26.92 -0.59
N LYS A 261 -8.80 27.98 -0.87
CA LYS A 261 -9.24 28.32 -2.22
C LYS A 261 -8.06 28.50 -3.18
N ARG A 262 -7.09 29.36 -2.83
CA ARG A 262 -5.91 29.65 -3.67
C ARG A 262 -5.12 28.37 -3.99
N MET A 263 -4.89 27.53 -2.98
CA MET A 263 -4.22 26.24 -3.14
C MET A 263 -5.01 25.26 -4.04
N ALA A 264 -6.35 25.28 -3.98
CA ALA A 264 -7.18 24.47 -4.86
C ALA A 264 -7.17 24.98 -6.31
N GLU A 265 -7.13 26.30 -6.52
CA GLU A 265 -6.97 26.92 -7.84
C GLU A 265 -5.61 26.59 -8.46
N GLU A 266 -4.53 26.62 -7.68
CA GLU A 266 -3.20 26.20 -8.13
C GLU A 266 -3.19 24.74 -8.58
N PHE A 267 -3.81 23.84 -7.81
CA PHE A 267 -3.94 22.44 -8.18
C PHE A 267 -4.70 22.23 -9.50
N LEU A 268 -5.73 23.04 -9.78
CA LEU A 268 -6.53 22.93 -11.01
C LEU A 268 -5.82 23.45 -12.27
N ASN A 269 -4.76 24.24 -12.10
CA ASN A 269 -3.99 24.84 -13.18
C ASN A 269 -2.70 24.06 -13.53
N THR A 270 -2.42 22.97 -12.81
CA THR A 270 -1.39 21.95 -13.14
C THR A 270 -1.94 20.87 -14.07
#